data_AF-A0A378N200-F1
#
_entry.id   AF-A0A378N200-F1
#
_cell.length_a   1.000
_cell.length_b   1.000
_cell.length_c   1.000
_cell.angle_alpha   90.00
_cell.angle_beta   90.00
_cell.angle_gamma   90.00
#
_symmetry.space_group_name_H-M   'P 1'
#
loop_
_entity.id
_entity.type
_entity.pdbx_description
1 polymer ?
#
loop_
_entity_poly.entity_id
_entity_poly.type
_entity_poly.pdbx_seq_one_letter_code
_entity_poly.pdbx_strand_id
1 'polypeptide(L)'
;MAFYHPNDESGLKARQDRKLKEVYQACCRTGHELLLEIILPADMPQSEAFYNQAIAHFYQLGIKPEWWKLPDVSRAQWQAISATIEANDPDCRGILILGLDAPLEVFKDTFEQAKGCEKVKGFAVGRTIFGEPSEKWLAGELDDNTLISAVSEKYRTLIDLWQQR
;
A
#
# COMPACT_ATOMS: atom_id res chain seq x y z
N MET A 1 1.59 4.20 8.43
CA MET A 1 0.26 3.64 8.17
C MET A 1 -0.80 4.54 8.79
N ALA A 2 -1.85 4.84 8.05
CA ALA A 2 -3.01 5.63 8.48
C ALA A 2 -4.31 4.93 8.08
N PHE A 3 -5.20 4.75 9.05
CA PHE A 3 -6.58 4.35 8.79
C PHE A 3 -7.40 5.62 8.54
N TYR A 4 -7.53 5.99 7.28
CA TYR A 4 -7.97 7.33 6.90
C TYR A 4 -9.13 7.25 5.92
N HIS A 5 -10.24 7.89 6.27
CA HIS A 5 -11.38 8.03 5.38
C HIS A 5 -11.60 9.51 5.04
N PRO A 6 -11.86 9.89 3.77
CA PRO A 6 -12.16 11.29 3.42
C PRO A 6 -13.31 11.87 4.23
N ASN A 7 -14.30 11.02 4.57
CA ASN A 7 -15.48 11.34 5.38
C ASN A 7 -15.33 11.02 6.88
N ASP A 8 -14.11 10.88 7.39
CA ASP A 8 -13.89 10.79 8.84
C ASP A 8 -14.55 11.97 9.56
N GLU A 9 -15.02 11.73 10.79
CA GLU A 9 -15.53 12.79 11.66
C GLU A 9 -14.48 13.90 11.80
N SER A 10 -14.91 15.16 11.75
CA SER A 10 -14.01 16.30 11.55
C SER A 10 -12.92 16.42 12.62
N GLY A 11 -13.23 16.08 13.88
CA GLY A 11 -12.25 16.03 14.97
C GLY A 11 -11.21 14.94 14.78
N LEU A 12 -11.62 13.75 14.35
CA LEU A 12 -10.73 12.64 14.02
C LEU A 12 -9.83 13.02 12.84
N LYS A 13 -10.42 13.47 11.72
CA LYS A 13 -9.68 13.86 10.51
C LYS A 13 -8.62 14.92 10.81
N ALA A 14 -8.97 15.98 11.53
CA ALA A 14 -8.03 17.05 11.89
C ALA A 14 -6.87 16.55 12.77
N ARG A 15 -7.13 15.59 13.67
CA ARG A 15 -6.08 14.95 14.48
C ARG A 15 -5.16 14.08 13.63
N GLN A 16 -5.72 13.29 12.70
CA GLN A 16 -4.92 12.49 11.76
C GLN A 16 -4.04 13.37 10.88
N ASP A 17 -4.62 14.42 10.28
CA ASP A 17 -3.92 15.38 9.41
C ASP A 17 -2.74 16.03 10.12
N ARG A 18 -2.94 16.50 11.36
CA ARG A 18 -1.86 17.08 12.17
C ARG A 18 -0.74 16.07 12.42
N LYS A 19 -1.11 14.84 12.80
CA LYS A 19 -0.12 13.81 13.12
C LYS A 19 0.70 13.40 11.89
N LEU A 20 0.05 13.25 10.74
CA LEU A 20 0.72 12.94 9.48
C LEU A 20 1.69 14.05 9.07
N LYS A 21 1.29 15.31 9.25
CA LYS A 21 2.16 16.47 8.98
C LYS A 21 3.37 16.51 9.90
N GLU A 22 3.20 16.23 11.19
CA GLU A 22 4.31 16.13 12.15
C GLU A 22 5.32 15.06 11.75
N VAL A 23 4.84 13.87 11.37
CA VAL A 23 5.70 12.75 10.92
C VAL A 23 6.45 13.14 9.65
N TYR A 24 5.76 13.71 8.66
CA TYR A 24 6.38 14.18 7.42
C TYR A 24 7.48 15.21 7.69
N GLN A 25 7.20 16.22 8.52
CA GLN A 25 8.20 17.23 8.90
C GLN A 25 9.41 16.63 9.62
N ALA A 26 9.20 15.60 10.46
CA ALA A 26 10.29 14.89 11.11
C ALA A 26 11.16 14.13 10.10
N CYS A 27 10.56 13.44 9.13
CA CYS A 27 11.26 12.79 8.03
C CYS A 27 12.11 13.80 7.24
N CYS A 28 11.53 14.94 6.84
CA CYS A 28 12.27 15.99 6.12
C CYS A 28 13.47 16.54 6.92
N ARG A 29 13.29 16.79 8.22
CA ARG A 29 14.38 17.33 9.09
C ARG A 29 15.51 16.35 9.31
N THR A 30 15.23 15.05 9.21
CA THR A 30 16.19 13.99 9.50
C THR A 30 16.73 13.32 8.24
N GLY A 31 16.24 13.71 7.06
CA GLY A 31 16.67 13.15 5.77
C GLY A 31 16.17 11.73 5.52
N HIS A 32 15.09 11.30 6.20
CA HIS A 32 14.48 9.99 5.96
C HIS A 32 13.39 10.08 4.91
N GLU A 33 13.29 9.05 4.06
CA GLU A 33 12.15 8.87 3.18
C GLU A 33 10.91 8.42 3.96
N LEU A 34 9.75 8.85 3.50
CA LEU A 34 8.45 8.49 4.02
C LEU A 34 7.70 7.59 3.02
N LEU A 35 7.38 6.38 3.48
CA LEU A 35 6.39 5.50 2.86
C LEU A 35 5.05 5.67 3.58
N LEU A 36 4.09 6.32 2.93
CA LEU A 36 2.76 6.54 3.51
C LEU A 36 1.77 5.49 3.03
N GLU A 37 1.38 4.62 3.97
CA GLU A 37 0.35 3.59 3.78
C GLU A 37 -1.04 4.09 4.17
N ILE A 38 -2.00 4.04 3.24
CA ILE A 38 -3.40 4.44 3.45
C ILE A 38 -4.28 3.20 3.43
N ILE A 39 -5.11 3.05 4.46
CA ILE A 39 -6.11 1.98 4.57
C ILE A 39 -7.45 2.64 4.90
N LEU A 40 -8.51 2.29 4.18
CA LEU A 40 -9.86 2.71 4.57
C LEU A 40 -10.29 1.91 5.82
N PRO A 41 -10.85 2.55 6.86
CA PRO A 41 -11.43 1.84 8.01
C PRO A 41 -12.51 0.84 7.54
N ALA A 42 -12.48 -0.39 8.07
CA ALA A 42 -13.34 -1.48 7.60
C ALA A 42 -14.84 -1.27 7.89
N ASP A 43 -15.16 -0.44 8.88
CA ASP A 43 -16.50 -0.07 9.32
C ASP A 43 -17.09 1.13 8.55
N MET A 44 -16.36 1.69 7.60
CA MET A 44 -16.76 2.82 6.78
C MET A 44 -17.08 2.41 5.33
N PRO A 45 -17.75 3.28 4.54
CA PRO A 45 -17.99 3.01 3.13
C PRO A 45 -16.70 2.72 2.37
N GLN A 46 -16.70 1.65 1.58
CA GLN A 46 -15.54 1.27 0.78
C GLN A 46 -15.72 1.80 -0.65
N SER A 47 -14.79 2.62 -1.11
CA SER A 47 -14.71 3.05 -2.51
C SER A 47 -13.28 3.35 -2.90
N GLU A 48 -12.85 2.83 -4.05
CA GLU A 48 -11.51 3.08 -4.57
C GLU A 48 -11.24 4.57 -4.86
N ALA A 49 -12.29 5.35 -5.13
CA ALA A 49 -12.19 6.80 -5.34
C ALA A 49 -11.69 7.54 -4.08
N PHE A 50 -11.93 6.99 -2.89
CA PHE A 50 -11.51 7.62 -1.64
C PHE A 50 -9.99 7.65 -1.46
N TYR A 51 -9.24 6.71 -2.06
CA TYR A 51 -7.77 6.77 -2.05
C TYR A 51 -7.25 8.01 -2.77
N ASN A 52 -7.79 8.32 -3.96
CA ASN A 52 -7.37 9.51 -4.70
C ASN A 52 -7.77 10.81 -3.97
N GLN A 53 -8.94 10.84 -3.32
CA GLN A 53 -9.36 11.98 -2.49
C GLN A 53 -8.43 12.18 -1.29
N ALA A 54 -8.04 11.10 -0.60
CA ALA A 54 -7.09 11.16 0.51
C ALA A 54 -5.72 11.68 0.06
N ILE A 55 -5.19 11.16 -1.06
CA ILE A 55 -3.91 11.61 -1.63
C ILE A 55 -3.96 13.09 -2.01
N ALA A 56 -5.01 13.53 -2.72
CA ALA A 56 -5.19 14.93 -3.07
C ALA A 56 -5.24 15.84 -1.84
N HIS A 57 -5.96 15.42 -0.79
CA HIS A 57 -6.01 16.14 0.48
C HIS A 57 -4.63 16.23 1.16
N PHE A 58 -3.87 15.13 1.20
CA PHE A 58 -2.52 15.14 1.78
C PHE A 58 -1.56 16.07 1.03
N TYR A 59 -1.65 16.15 -0.30
CA TYR A 59 -0.90 17.15 -1.06
C TYR A 59 -1.31 18.59 -0.73
N GLN A 60 -2.61 18.86 -0.54
CA GLN A 60 -3.08 20.19 -0.09
C GLN A 60 -2.52 20.56 1.30
N LEU A 61 -2.29 19.59 2.17
CA LEU A 61 -1.64 19.81 3.48
C LEU A 61 -0.13 20.04 3.39
N GLY A 62 0.45 19.83 2.21
CA GLY A 62 1.89 19.90 1.94
C GLY A 62 2.64 18.62 2.30
N ILE A 63 1.94 17.48 2.43
CA ILE A 63 2.54 16.17 2.71
C ILE A 63 2.88 15.50 1.38
N LYS A 64 4.18 15.31 1.11
CA LYS A 64 4.71 14.75 -0.14
C LYS A 64 5.62 13.56 0.17
N PRO A 65 5.06 12.37 0.42
CA PRO A 65 5.85 11.20 0.74
C PRO A 65 6.57 10.68 -0.52
N GLU A 66 7.79 10.20 -0.36
CA GLU A 66 8.56 9.62 -1.46
C GLU A 66 7.85 8.39 -2.06
N TRP A 67 7.12 7.66 -1.22
CA TRP A 67 6.38 6.48 -1.63
C TRP A 67 4.97 6.42 -1.06
N TRP A 68 4.04 5.96 -1.89
CA TRP A 68 2.69 5.58 -1.47
C TRP A 68 2.57 4.07 -1.33
N LYS A 69 1.87 3.59 -0.30
CA LYS A 69 1.47 2.18 -0.18
C LYS A 69 -0.04 2.08 -0.16
N LEU A 70 -0.61 1.51 -1.20
CA LEU A 70 -2.05 1.54 -1.49
C LEU A 70 -2.55 0.12 -1.82
N PRO A 71 -3.79 -0.23 -1.45
CA PRO A 71 -4.38 -1.49 -1.86
C PRO A 71 -4.66 -1.49 -3.37
N ASP A 72 -5.02 -2.66 -3.88
CA ASP A 72 -5.43 -2.80 -5.27
C ASP A 72 -6.68 -1.95 -5.58
N VAL A 73 -6.68 -1.36 -6.76
CA VAL A 73 -7.78 -0.56 -7.32
C VAL A 73 -7.86 -0.83 -8.82
N SER A 74 -8.97 -0.43 -9.43
CA SER A 74 -9.14 -0.57 -10.88
C SER A 74 -8.06 0.18 -11.67
N ARG A 75 -7.80 -0.28 -12.90
CA ARG A 75 -6.90 0.42 -13.84
C ARG A 75 -7.24 1.91 -14.01
N ALA A 76 -8.53 2.25 -14.09
CA ALA A 76 -8.97 3.63 -14.22
C ALA A 76 -8.61 4.45 -12.97
N GLN A 77 -8.75 3.85 -11.80
CA GLN A 77 -8.40 4.49 -10.55
C GLN A 77 -6.88 4.63 -10.38
N TRP A 78 -6.08 3.66 -10.84
CA TRP A 78 -4.62 3.80 -10.89
C TRP A 78 -4.19 4.99 -11.74
N GLN A 79 -4.82 5.19 -12.91
CA GLN A 79 -4.56 6.35 -13.77
C GLN A 79 -4.94 7.66 -13.07
N ALA A 80 -6.10 7.72 -12.42
CA ALA A 80 -6.53 8.90 -11.68
C ALA A 80 -5.56 9.26 -10.54
N ILE A 81 -5.09 8.26 -9.79
CA ILE A 81 -4.09 8.45 -8.73
C ILE A 81 -2.76 8.92 -9.32
N SER A 82 -2.29 8.30 -10.42
CA SER A 82 -1.03 8.70 -11.10
C SER A 82 -1.08 10.16 -11.52
N ALA A 83 -2.18 10.59 -12.14
CA ALA A 83 -2.37 11.98 -12.57
C ALA A 83 -2.36 12.96 -11.38
N THR A 84 -3.02 12.60 -10.27
CA THR A 84 -2.97 13.41 -9.04
C THR A 84 -1.56 13.52 -8.50
N ILE A 85 -0.80 12.42 -8.45
CA ILE A 85 0.59 12.41 -7.98
C ILE A 85 1.45 13.29 -8.88
N GLU A 86 1.40 13.09 -10.20
CA GLU A 86 2.20 13.84 -11.18
C GLU A 86 1.93 15.35 -11.13
N ALA A 87 0.67 15.76 -10.92
CA ALA A 87 0.31 17.17 -10.84
C ALA A 87 0.82 17.87 -9.56
N ASN A 88 1.05 17.12 -8.47
CA ASN A 88 1.36 17.70 -7.16
C ASN A 88 2.80 17.42 -6.68
N ASP A 89 3.39 16.32 -7.13
CA ASP A 89 4.65 15.79 -6.61
C ASP A 89 5.45 15.05 -7.71
N PRO A 90 6.22 15.80 -8.53
CA PRO A 90 7.04 15.20 -9.58
C PRO A 90 8.16 14.31 -9.03
N ASP A 91 8.57 14.53 -7.78
CA ASP A 91 9.66 13.81 -7.12
C ASP A 91 9.20 12.50 -6.45
N CYS A 92 7.89 12.25 -6.38
CA CYS A 92 7.34 10.99 -5.87
C CYS A 92 7.87 9.79 -6.68
N ARG A 93 8.52 8.86 -5.98
CA ARG A 93 9.19 7.68 -6.56
C ARG A 93 8.17 6.65 -7.07
N GLY A 94 7.00 6.58 -6.44
CA GLY A 94 5.88 5.82 -6.93
C GLY A 94 5.03 5.17 -5.85
N ILE A 95 4.36 4.09 -6.26
CA ILE A 95 3.37 3.37 -5.49
C ILE A 95 3.81 1.91 -5.33
N LEU A 96 3.69 1.39 -4.12
CA LEU A 96 3.79 -0.03 -3.81
C LEU A 96 2.40 -0.59 -3.49
N ILE A 97 2.03 -1.68 -4.15
CA ILE A 97 0.76 -2.38 -3.89
C ILE A 97 0.82 -3.06 -2.51
N LEU A 98 -0.23 -2.83 -1.73
CA LEU A 98 -0.48 -3.44 -0.44
C LEU A 98 -1.27 -4.75 -0.61
N GLY A 99 -0.88 -5.79 0.13
CA GLY A 99 -1.52 -7.09 0.06
C GLY A 99 -2.71 -7.34 0.99
N LEU A 100 -2.87 -6.59 2.10
CA LEU A 100 -3.97 -6.75 3.08
C LEU A 100 -4.27 -8.20 3.56
N ASP A 101 -3.27 -9.10 3.57
CA ASP A 101 -3.47 -10.52 3.89
C ASP A 101 -4.37 -11.26 2.89
N ALA A 102 -4.47 -10.74 1.67
CA ALA A 102 -5.22 -11.37 0.62
C ALA A 102 -4.54 -12.69 0.18
N PRO A 103 -5.33 -13.68 -0.27
CA PRO A 103 -4.80 -14.93 -0.82
C PRO A 103 -3.85 -14.69 -1.99
N LEU A 104 -2.91 -15.60 -2.23
CA LEU A 104 -1.91 -15.45 -3.29
C LEU A 104 -2.57 -15.36 -4.69
N GLU A 105 -3.69 -16.04 -4.85
CA GLU A 105 -4.44 -16.20 -6.09
C GLU A 105 -5.00 -14.87 -6.61
N VAL A 106 -5.28 -13.90 -5.72
CA VAL A 106 -5.82 -12.61 -6.14
C VAL A 106 -4.75 -11.69 -6.75
N PHE A 107 -3.47 -11.95 -6.49
CA PHE A 107 -2.39 -11.05 -6.92
C PHE A 107 -2.19 -11.03 -8.43
N LYS A 108 -2.61 -12.08 -9.14
CA LYS A 108 -2.60 -12.07 -10.61
C LYS A 108 -3.48 -10.94 -11.16
N ASP A 109 -4.72 -10.87 -10.68
CA ASP A 109 -5.67 -9.84 -11.12
C ASP A 109 -5.23 -8.46 -10.63
N THR A 110 -4.73 -8.35 -9.40
CA THR A 110 -4.18 -7.11 -8.85
C THR A 110 -3.03 -6.53 -9.69
N PHE A 111 -2.07 -7.37 -10.10
CA PHE A 111 -0.98 -6.89 -10.95
C PHE A 111 -1.46 -6.54 -12.35
N GLU A 112 -2.44 -7.28 -12.89
CA GLU A 112 -3.05 -6.96 -14.18
C GLU A 112 -3.76 -5.59 -14.16
N GLN A 113 -4.47 -5.24 -13.07
CA GLN A 113 -5.08 -3.91 -12.93
C GLN A 113 -4.04 -2.78 -12.93
N ALA A 114 -2.88 -3.02 -12.33
CA ALA A 114 -1.80 -2.05 -12.25
C ALA A 114 -0.99 -1.91 -13.56
N LYS A 115 -1.17 -2.82 -14.53
CA LYS A 115 -0.46 -2.80 -15.81
C LYS A 115 -0.59 -1.45 -16.51
N GLY A 116 0.48 -0.96 -17.12
CA GLY A 116 0.48 0.34 -17.81
C GLY A 116 0.41 1.58 -16.90
N CYS A 117 0.27 1.43 -15.59
CA CYS A 117 0.48 2.53 -14.65
C CYS A 117 1.96 2.59 -14.24
N GLU A 118 2.69 3.55 -14.80
CA GLU A 118 4.14 3.69 -14.57
C GLU A 118 4.49 4.08 -13.14
N LYS A 119 3.60 4.77 -12.42
CA LYS A 119 3.83 5.12 -11.01
C LYS A 119 3.73 3.91 -10.08
N VAL A 120 3.08 2.82 -10.46
CA VAL A 120 3.12 1.58 -9.66
C VAL A 120 4.43 0.84 -9.95
N LYS A 121 5.30 0.76 -8.94
CA LYS A 121 6.68 0.26 -9.08
C LYS A 121 6.93 -1.12 -8.46
N GLY A 122 5.97 -1.64 -7.69
CA GLY A 122 6.11 -2.94 -7.06
C GLY A 122 5.03 -3.21 -6.04
N PHE A 123 5.34 -4.11 -5.11
CA PHE A 123 4.44 -4.53 -4.04
C PHE A 123 5.20 -4.65 -2.72
N ALA A 124 4.49 -4.44 -1.63
CA ALA A 124 4.99 -4.61 -0.26
C ALA A 124 3.99 -5.48 0.52
N VAL A 125 4.15 -6.80 0.36
CA VAL A 125 3.23 -7.84 0.82
C VAL A 125 3.91 -8.66 1.92
N GLY A 126 3.15 -8.96 2.98
CA GLY A 126 3.66 -9.68 4.15
C GLY A 126 2.94 -11.00 4.38
N ARG A 127 1.82 -10.97 5.13
CA ARG A 127 1.11 -12.16 5.60
C ARG A 127 0.69 -13.15 4.51
N THR A 128 0.39 -12.70 3.29
CA THR A 128 0.20 -13.59 2.13
C THR A 128 1.36 -14.56 1.92
N ILE A 129 2.60 -14.12 2.17
CA ILE A 129 3.83 -14.89 1.97
C ILE A 129 4.11 -15.79 3.17
N PHE A 130 4.08 -15.24 4.39
CA PHE A 130 4.58 -15.94 5.57
C PHE A 130 3.53 -16.30 6.62
N GLY A 131 2.29 -15.80 6.53
CA GLY A 131 1.26 -15.95 7.56
C GLY A 131 0.93 -17.42 7.87
N GLU A 132 0.30 -18.10 6.92
CA GLU A 132 -0.07 -19.52 7.05
C GLU A 132 1.15 -20.43 7.33
N PRO A 133 2.30 -20.33 6.63
CA PRO A 133 3.49 -21.12 7.00
C PRO A 133 3.97 -20.89 8.43
N SER A 134 3.95 -19.65 8.91
CA SER A 134 4.40 -19.32 10.27
C SER A 134 3.44 -19.86 11.32
N GLU A 135 2.13 -19.81 11.08
CA GLU A 135 1.13 -20.43 11.98
C GLU A 135 1.36 -21.93 12.13
N LYS A 136 1.53 -22.64 11.02
CA LYS A 136 1.76 -24.10 11.05
C LYS A 136 3.08 -24.47 11.71
N TRP A 137 4.13 -23.68 11.49
CA TRP A 137 5.42 -23.87 12.18
C TRP A 137 5.29 -23.65 13.70
N LEU A 138 4.59 -22.59 14.13
CA LEU A 138 4.32 -22.33 15.56
C LEU A 138 3.46 -23.43 16.20
N ALA A 139 2.58 -24.09 15.43
CA ALA A 139 1.80 -25.23 15.87
C ALA A 139 2.59 -26.55 15.92
N GLY A 140 3.86 -26.56 15.46
CA GLY A 140 4.68 -27.76 15.37
C GLY A 140 4.31 -28.69 14.21
N GLU A 141 3.53 -28.20 13.24
CA GLU A 141 3.11 -28.95 12.04
C GLU A 141 4.17 -28.90 10.93
N LEU A 142 5.03 -27.87 10.93
CA LEU A 142 6.14 -27.72 9.98
C LEU A 142 7.48 -27.70 10.73
N ASP A 143 8.51 -28.25 10.08
CA ASP A 143 9.89 -28.01 10.47
C ASP A 143 10.46 -26.73 9.82
N ASP A 144 11.66 -26.34 10.25
CA ASP A 144 12.33 -25.13 9.78
C ASP A 144 12.54 -25.12 8.26
N ASN A 145 12.91 -26.26 7.67
CA ASN A 145 13.18 -26.37 6.25
C ASN A 145 11.89 -26.22 5.41
N THR A 146 10.78 -26.76 5.92
CA THR A 146 9.48 -26.67 5.27
C THR A 146 8.94 -25.25 5.35
N LEU A 147 9.11 -24.57 6.49
CA LEU A 147 8.80 -23.14 6.62
C LEU A 147 9.59 -22.30 5.60
N ILE A 148 10.91 -22.46 5.56
CA ILE A 148 11.79 -21.71 4.65
C ILE A 148 11.35 -21.93 3.20
N SER A 149 11.09 -23.18 2.82
CA SER A 149 10.69 -23.55 1.46
C SER A 149 9.34 -22.93 1.08
N ALA A 150 8.33 -23.04 1.96
CA ALA A 150 6.99 -22.51 1.71
C ALA A 150 6.96 -20.98 1.57
N VAL A 151 7.67 -20.26 2.45
CA VAL A 151 7.79 -18.80 2.39
C VAL A 151 8.52 -18.37 1.11
N SER A 152 9.61 -19.06 0.76
CA SER A 152 10.40 -18.77 -0.44
C SER A 152 9.61 -18.98 -1.72
N GLU A 153 8.82 -20.06 -1.79
CA GLU A 153 7.99 -20.38 -2.96
C GLU A 153 6.86 -19.37 -3.15
N LYS A 154 6.16 -18.99 -2.07
CA LYS A 154 5.13 -17.95 -2.13
C LYS A 154 5.71 -16.60 -2.57
N TYR A 155 6.90 -16.23 -2.07
CA TYR A 155 7.56 -15.00 -2.50
C TYR A 155 7.99 -15.06 -3.98
N ARG A 156 8.58 -16.17 -4.43
CA ARG A 156 8.95 -16.36 -5.84
C ARG A 156 7.74 -16.25 -6.76
N THR A 157 6.62 -16.85 -6.36
CA THR A 157 5.37 -16.78 -7.13
C THR A 157 4.89 -15.34 -7.32
N LEU A 158 4.94 -14.51 -6.28
CA LEU A 158 4.60 -13.08 -6.40
C LEU A 158 5.56 -12.32 -7.33
N ILE A 159 6.86 -12.63 -7.29
CA ILE A 159 7.85 -12.03 -8.20
C ILE A 159 7.53 -12.42 -9.65
N ASP A 160 7.25 -13.70 -9.90
CA ASP A 160 6.95 -14.20 -11.25
C ASP A 160 5.67 -13.55 -11.80
N LEU A 161 4.63 -13.43 -10.98
CA LEU A 161 3.40 -12.72 -11.35
C LEU A 161 3.65 -11.23 -11.65
N TRP A 162 4.48 -10.57 -10.83
CA TRP A 162 4.82 -9.15 -11.03
C TRP A 162 5.62 -8.93 -12.33
N GLN A 163 6.54 -9.82 -12.65
CA GLN A 163 7.35 -9.73 -13.89
C GLN A 163 6.54 -9.99 -15.16
N GLN A 164 5.39 -10.66 -15.05
CA GLN A 164 4.49 -10.93 -16.17
C GLN A 164 3.51 -9.77 -16.46
N ARG A 165 3.52 -8.72 -15.63
CA ARG A 165 2.65 -7.55 -15.76
C ARG A 165 2.85 -6.81 -17.08
#